data_AF-A0A2N6VPF6-F1
#
_entry.id   AF-A0A2N6VPF6-F1
#
_cell.length_a   1.000
_cell.length_b   1.000
_cell.length_c   1.000
_cell.angle_alpha   90.00
_cell.angle_beta   90.00
_cell.angle_gamma   90.00
#
_symmetry.space_group_name_H-M   'P 1'
#
loop_
_entity.id
_entity.type
_entity.pdbx_description
1 polymer ?
#
loop_
_entity_poly.entity_id
_entity_poly.type
_entity_poly.pdbx_seq_one_letter_code
_entity_poly.pdbx_strand_id
1 'polypeptide(L)'
;MTTPDFEVDLDSADSILEVIGRCLRVDRKLNQRKPWDGFVVVSGYEPGHSAHQAWQFIGGETRITTVSGMNPAFNNALIARLRELTADPERGDWQTWIARYDLATDSFDHTFLWPGEDDGYNVLAYDTPMSTIERLNPAHQAK
;
A
#
# COMPACT_ATOMS: atom_id res chain seq x y z
N MET A 1 22.94 5.42 -13.76
CA MET A 1 22.12 5.39 -12.54
C MET A 1 22.47 4.08 -11.87
N THR A 2 23.32 4.13 -10.85
CA THR A 2 23.64 2.97 -10.03
C THR A 2 22.38 2.60 -9.26
N THR A 3 21.91 1.36 -9.43
CA THR A 3 20.92 0.76 -8.54
C THR A 3 21.50 0.85 -7.15
N PRO A 4 20.87 1.53 -6.19
CA PRO A 4 21.33 1.42 -4.82
C PRO A 4 21.23 -0.05 -4.40
N ASP A 5 22.39 -0.66 -4.10
CA ASP A 5 22.49 -1.98 -3.48
C ASP A 5 21.95 -1.84 -2.06
N PHE A 6 20.67 -2.17 -1.90
CA PHE A 6 20.06 -2.31 -0.59
C PHE A 6 20.04 -3.79 -0.25
N GLU A 7 20.71 -4.13 0.85
CA GLU A 7 20.55 -5.43 1.48
C GLU A 7 19.17 -5.44 2.13
N VAL A 8 18.24 -6.21 1.56
CA VAL A 8 16.91 -6.44 2.15
C VAL A 8 17.06 -7.59 3.12
N ASP A 9 16.81 -7.33 4.40
CA ASP A 9 16.72 -8.40 5.39
C ASP A 9 15.37 -9.09 5.22
N LEU A 10 15.38 -10.25 4.55
CA LEU A 10 14.19 -11.04 4.30
C LEU A 10 13.63 -11.73 5.54
N ASP A 11 14.30 -11.63 6.69
CA ASP A 11 13.82 -12.13 7.97
C ASP A 11 13.18 -11.02 8.84
N SER A 12 13.13 -9.78 8.33
CA SER A 12 12.54 -8.62 9.00
C SER A 12 11.40 -8.02 8.20
N ALA A 13 10.19 -8.04 8.78
CA ALA A 13 9.01 -7.40 8.17
C ALA A 13 9.24 -5.89 7.96
N ASP A 14 9.88 -5.22 8.92
CA ASP A 14 10.17 -3.79 8.84
C ASP A 14 11.14 -3.47 7.70
N SER A 15 12.18 -4.29 7.50
CA SER A 15 13.13 -4.11 6.39
C SER A 15 12.43 -4.27 5.03
N ILE A 16 11.56 -5.28 4.91
CA ILE A 16 10.77 -5.49 3.70
C ILE A 16 9.82 -4.31 3.44
N LEU A 17 9.09 -3.85 4.46
CA LEU A 17 8.16 -2.72 4.37
C LEU A 17 8.89 -1.42 3.99
N GLU A 18 10.09 -1.18 4.53
CA GLU A 18 10.89 -0.02 4.17
C GLU A 18 11.25 -0.01 2.68
N VAL A 19 11.71 -1.15 2.15
CA VAL A 19 12.07 -1.30 0.73
C VAL A 19 10.85 -1.14 -0.16
N ILE A 20 9.74 -1.78 0.20
CA ILE A 20 8.45 -1.62 -0.48
C ILE A 20 8.01 -0.15 -0.50
N GLY A 21 8.07 0.53 0.65
CA GLY A 21 7.71 1.94 0.78
C GLY A 21 8.57 2.82 -0.14
N ARG A 22 9.88 2.58 -0.22
CA ARG A 22 10.77 3.27 -1.16
C ARG A 22 10.37 3.05 -2.61
N CYS A 23 10.05 1.81 -3.00
CA CYS A 23 9.60 1.48 -4.36
C CYS A 23 8.29 2.17 -4.73
N LEU A 24 7.32 2.25 -3.80
CA LEU A 24 6.08 3.00 -3.99
C LEU A 24 6.33 4.51 -4.07
N ARG A 25 7.16 5.05 -3.18
CA ARG A 25 7.49 6.48 -3.12
C ARG A 25 8.08 7.01 -4.41
N VAL A 26 8.91 6.23 -5.11
CA VAL A 26 9.54 6.64 -6.38
C VAL A 26 8.72 6.23 -7.62
N ASP A 27 7.54 5.62 -7.44
CA ASP A 27 6.70 5.19 -8.55
C ASP A 27 6.27 6.39 -9.40
N ARG A 28 6.56 6.32 -10.70
CA ARG A 28 6.30 7.45 -11.59
C ARG A 28 4.82 7.80 -11.69
N LYS A 29 3.91 6.83 -11.67
CA LYS A 29 2.47 7.05 -11.82
C LYS A 29 1.86 7.63 -10.54
N LEU A 30 2.26 7.12 -9.37
CA LEU A 30 1.88 7.72 -8.08
C LEU A 30 2.39 9.17 -7.94
N ASN A 31 3.52 9.48 -8.58
CA ASN A 31 4.09 10.83 -8.60
C ASN A 31 3.59 11.73 -9.75
N GLN A 32 2.67 11.28 -10.59
CA GLN A 32 2.07 12.14 -11.62
C GLN A 32 1.18 13.22 -10.98
N ARG A 33 1.05 14.36 -11.67
CA ARG A 33 0.10 15.44 -11.32
C ARG A 33 0.29 16.04 -9.92
N LYS A 34 1.54 16.14 -9.45
CA LYS A 34 1.91 16.95 -8.28
C LYS A 34 1.48 18.43 -8.46
N PRO A 35 1.19 19.16 -7.37
CA PRO A 35 1.35 18.76 -5.97
C PRO A 35 0.20 17.90 -5.41
N TRP A 36 0.53 17.04 -4.45
CA TRP A 36 -0.37 16.23 -3.63
C TRP A 36 0.24 16.07 -2.23
N ASP A 37 -0.55 15.72 -1.21
CA ASP A 37 -0.13 15.62 0.20
C ASP A 37 0.22 14.20 0.63
N GLY A 38 -0.19 13.22 -0.15
CA GLY A 38 0.12 11.81 0.08
C GLY A 38 -0.56 10.93 -0.95
N PHE A 39 -0.42 9.63 -0.76
CA PHE A 39 -1.19 8.64 -1.51
C PHE A 39 -1.47 7.42 -0.66
N VAL A 40 -2.41 6.60 -1.10
CA VAL A 40 -2.63 5.28 -0.53
C VAL A 40 -2.69 4.26 -1.65
N VAL A 41 -2.08 3.10 -1.41
CA VAL A 41 -2.22 1.90 -2.22
C VAL A 41 -2.91 0.85 -1.37
N VAL A 42 -4.02 0.32 -1.88
CA VAL A 42 -4.73 -0.82 -1.29
C VAL A 42 -4.48 -2.01 -2.19
N SER A 43 -4.03 -3.11 -1.60
CA SER A 43 -3.69 -4.35 -2.29
C SER A 43 -4.44 -5.52 -1.68
N GLY A 44 -4.99 -6.40 -2.51
CA GLY A 44 -5.67 -7.61 -2.09
C GLY A 44 -4.96 -8.83 -2.65
N TYR A 45 -4.95 -9.90 -1.87
CA TYR A 45 -4.25 -11.13 -2.20
C TYR A 45 -5.08 -12.34 -1.81
N GLU A 46 -5.24 -13.24 -2.76
CA GLU A 46 -5.83 -14.56 -2.57
C GLU A 46 -5.07 -15.59 -3.43
N PRO A 47 -5.27 -16.90 -3.21
CA PRO A 47 -4.58 -17.91 -4.00
C PRO A 47 -4.80 -17.73 -5.51
N GLY A 48 -3.74 -17.40 -6.24
CA GLY A 48 -3.76 -17.25 -7.69
C GLY A 48 -4.27 -15.89 -8.21
N HIS A 49 -4.63 -14.95 -7.32
CA HIS A 49 -5.11 -13.64 -7.73
C HIS A 49 -4.64 -12.53 -6.78
N SER A 50 -4.23 -11.41 -7.36
CA SER A 50 -3.96 -10.17 -6.62
C SER A 50 -4.45 -8.96 -7.42
N ALA A 51 -4.83 -7.92 -6.69
CA ALA A 51 -5.30 -6.67 -7.25
C ALA A 51 -4.75 -5.49 -6.44
N HIS A 52 -4.54 -4.37 -7.13
CA HIS A 52 -4.02 -3.13 -6.54
C HIS A 52 -4.82 -1.94 -7.04
N GLN A 53 -5.28 -1.10 -6.12
CA GLN A 53 -5.91 0.19 -6.41
C GLN A 53 -5.17 1.29 -5.66
N ALA A 54 -5.12 2.49 -6.23
CA ALA A 54 -4.34 3.60 -5.67
C ALA A 54 -5.07 4.94 -5.81
N TRP A 55 -4.85 5.81 -4.81
CA TRP A 55 -5.43 7.15 -4.74
C TRP A 55 -4.41 8.16 -4.23
N GLN A 56 -4.52 9.41 -4.69
CA GLN A 56 -3.75 10.55 -4.21
C GLN A 56 -4.63 11.43 -3.32
N PHE A 57 -4.02 12.04 -2.29
CA PHE A 57 -4.66 13.03 -1.44
C PHE A 57 -4.20 14.43 -1.83
N ILE A 58 -5.15 15.36 -2.04
CA ILE A 58 -4.90 16.75 -2.47
C ILE A 58 -5.79 17.67 -1.64
N GLY A 59 -5.27 18.18 -0.54
CA GLY A 59 -6.05 18.82 0.52
C GLY A 59 -7.16 17.88 0.98
N GLY A 60 -8.39 18.38 0.99
CA GLY A 60 -9.58 17.57 1.29
C GLY A 60 -10.07 16.68 0.14
N GLU A 61 -9.45 16.73 -1.05
CA GLU A 61 -9.85 15.92 -2.20
C GLU A 61 -9.08 14.60 -2.24
N THR A 62 -9.74 13.52 -2.67
CA THR A 62 -9.12 12.23 -2.98
C THR A 62 -9.32 11.92 -4.46
N ARG A 63 -8.24 11.58 -5.16
CA ARG A 63 -8.29 11.27 -6.61
C ARG A 63 -7.77 9.88 -6.91
N ILE A 64 -8.47 9.17 -7.79
CA ILE A 64 -7.99 7.89 -8.33
C ILE A 64 -6.69 8.13 -9.10
N THR A 65 -5.70 7.28 -8.85
CA THR A 65 -4.47 7.19 -9.63
C THR A 65 -4.17 5.73 -9.97
N THR A 66 -2.97 5.45 -10.48
CA THR A 66 -2.50 4.10 -10.72
C THR A 66 -1.07 3.94 -10.21
N VAL A 67 -0.71 2.71 -9.87
CA VAL A 67 0.68 2.31 -9.62
C VAL A 67 1.24 1.61 -10.87
N SER A 68 2.56 1.62 -11.05
CA SER A 68 3.18 0.91 -12.17
C SER A 68 3.05 -0.60 -11.97
N GLY A 69 2.58 -1.32 -12.99
CA GLY A 69 2.45 -2.79 -12.91
C GLY A 69 3.78 -3.53 -12.73
N MET A 70 4.90 -2.87 -13.04
CA MET A 70 6.27 -3.38 -12.82
C MET A 70 6.91 -2.82 -11.54
N ASN A 71 6.12 -2.25 -10.62
CA ASN A 71 6.67 -1.72 -9.38
C ASN A 71 7.20 -2.89 -8.52
N PRO A 72 8.49 -2.88 -8.11
CA PRO A 72 9.06 -3.96 -7.29
C PRO A 72 8.38 -4.16 -5.93
N ALA A 73 7.62 -3.19 -5.46
CA ALA A 73 6.79 -3.29 -4.25
C ALA A 73 5.82 -4.48 -4.28
N PHE A 74 5.41 -4.95 -5.46
CA PHE A 74 4.49 -6.08 -5.62
C PHE A 74 5.18 -7.36 -6.09
N ASN A 75 6.49 -7.49 -5.85
CA ASN A 75 7.18 -8.74 -6.13
C ASN A 75 6.57 -9.88 -5.31
N ASN A 76 6.12 -10.95 -5.98
CA ASN A 76 5.42 -12.06 -5.34
C ASN A 76 6.21 -12.73 -4.20
N ALA A 77 7.53 -12.89 -4.35
CA ALA A 77 8.35 -13.51 -3.31
C ALA A 77 8.49 -12.59 -2.09
N LEU A 78 8.65 -11.28 -2.34
CA LEU A 78 8.72 -10.27 -1.28
C LEU A 78 7.41 -10.18 -0.50
N ILE A 79 6.27 -10.19 -1.19
CA ILE A 79 4.95 -10.18 -0.56
C ILE A 79 4.68 -11.49 0.18
N ALA A 80 5.00 -12.65 -0.39
CA ALA A 80 4.85 -13.92 0.30
C ALA A 80 5.65 -13.93 1.60
N ARG A 81 6.90 -13.45 1.57
CA ARG A 81 7.72 -13.37 2.77
C ARG A 81 7.16 -12.38 3.80
N LEU A 82 6.68 -11.22 3.36
CA LEU A 82 6.03 -10.26 4.25
C LEU A 82 4.81 -10.88 4.92
N ARG A 83 3.96 -11.60 4.16
CA ARG A 83 2.78 -12.30 4.69
C ARG A 83 3.16 -13.32 5.75
N GLU A 84 4.17 -14.15 5.49
CA GLU A 84 4.67 -15.13 6.47
C GLU A 84 5.13 -14.45 7.78
N LEU A 85 5.89 -13.36 7.68
CA LEU A 85 6.44 -12.65 8.84
C LEU A 85 5.39 -11.86 9.63
N THR A 86 4.29 -11.47 8.98
CA THR A 86 3.21 -10.66 9.57
C THR A 86 1.90 -11.43 9.71
N ALA A 87 1.95 -12.74 9.51
CA ALA A 87 0.81 -13.62 9.70
C ALA A 87 0.43 -13.65 11.17
N ASP A 88 -0.88 -13.71 11.41
CA ASP A 88 -1.39 -13.96 12.74
C ASP A 88 -1.37 -15.47 13.00
N PRO A 89 -0.88 -15.94 14.16
CA PRO A 89 -0.81 -17.38 14.45
C PRO A 89 -2.15 -18.11 14.42
N GLU A 90 -3.26 -17.42 14.70
CA GLU A 90 -4.60 -18.00 14.76
C GLU A 90 -5.40 -17.72 13.48
N ARG A 91 -5.26 -16.53 12.92
CA ARG A 91 -6.02 -16.06 11.74
C ARG A 91 -5.31 -16.37 10.42
N GLY A 92 -4.02 -16.66 10.45
CA GLY A 92 -3.18 -16.92 9.27
C GLY A 92 -2.77 -15.62 8.56
N ASP A 93 -2.64 -15.69 7.23
CA ASP A 93 -2.27 -14.53 6.43
C ASP A 93 -3.41 -13.51 6.35
N TRP A 94 -3.04 -12.23 6.33
CA TRP A 94 -3.96 -11.15 5.97
C TRP A 94 -4.42 -11.26 4.49
N GLN A 95 -5.57 -10.71 4.13
CA GLN A 95 -6.06 -10.67 2.75
C GLN A 95 -5.79 -9.32 2.08
N THR A 96 -5.92 -8.24 2.85
CA THR A 96 -5.79 -6.87 2.35
C THR A 96 -4.63 -6.16 3.06
N TRP A 97 -3.83 -5.43 2.28
CA TRP A 97 -2.75 -4.58 2.77
C TRP A 97 -2.93 -3.15 2.25
N ILE A 98 -2.88 -2.21 3.19
CA ILE A 98 -3.01 -0.77 2.93
C ILE A 98 -1.67 -0.13 3.24
N ALA A 99 -1.09 0.53 2.24
CA ALA A 99 0.13 1.33 2.39
C ALA A 99 -0.21 2.80 2.13
N ARG A 100 -0.23 3.60 3.19
CA ARG A 100 -0.50 5.03 3.14
C ARG A 100 0.80 5.82 3.29
N TYR A 101 1.11 6.65 2.31
CA TYR A 101 2.24 7.57 2.33
C TYR A 101 1.79 8.97 2.71
N ASP A 102 2.44 9.55 3.71
CA ASP A 102 2.30 10.95 4.10
C ASP A 102 3.53 11.74 3.61
N LEU A 103 3.30 12.76 2.78
CA LEU A 103 4.38 13.59 2.24
C LEU A 103 4.98 14.51 3.30
N ALA A 104 4.20 14.96 4.30
CA ALA A 104 4.64 15.93 5.28
C ALA A 104 5.69 15.36 6.24
N THR A 105 5.49 14.10 6.66
CA THR A 105 6.42 13.35 7.53
C THR A 105 7.38 12.46 6.76
N ASP A 106 7.17 12.31 5.44
CA ASP A 106 7.94 11.41 4.59
C ASP A 106 7.93 9.96 5.08
N SER A 107 6.77 9.47 5.52
CA SER A 107 6.61 8.17 6.16
C SER A 107 5.48 7.34 5.57
N PHE A 108 5.58 6.03 5.74
CA PHE A 108 4.50 5.10 5.46
C PHE A 108 3.83 4.61 6.73
N ASP A 109 2.52 4.45 6.64
CA ASP A 109 1.68 3.72 7.58
C ASP A 109 1.14 2.47 6.88
N HIS A 110 1.23 1.33 7.56
CA HIS A 110 0.88 0.03 6.99
C HIS A 110 -0.21 -0.64 7.84
N THR A 111 -1.29 -1.05 7.18
CA THR A 111 -2.37 -1.79 7.82
C THR A 111 -2.59 -3.11 7.10
N PHE A 112 -2.70 -4.19 7.89
CA PHE A 112 -3.00 -5.53 7.41
C PHE A 112 -4.37 -5.94 7.92
N LEU A 113 -5.22 -6.43 7.03
CA LEU A 113 -6.60 -6.83 7.35
C LEU A 113 -6.77 -8.30 6.98
N TRP A 114 -7.28 -9.08 7.94
CA TRP A 114 -7.55 -10.50 7.75
C TRP A 114 -8.85 -10.74 6.98
N PRO A 115 -9.09 -11.96 6.48
CA PRO A 115 -10.34 -12.29 5.80
C PRO A 115 -11.57 -11.88 6.64
N GLY A 116 -12.45 -11.06 6.05
CA GLY A 116 -13.64 -10.51 6.72
C GLY A 116 -13.43 -9.20 7.49
N GLU A 117 -12.21 -8.67 7.54
CA GLU A 117 -11.88 -7.37 8.15
C GLU A 117 -11.68 -6.26 7.12
N ASP A 118 -12.01 -6.50 5.85
CA ASP A 118 -11.72 -5.58 4.76
C ASP A 118 -12.50 -4.26 4.83
N ASP A 119 -13.51 -4.08 5.70
CA ASP A 119 -14.24 -2.80 5.96
C ASP A 119 -14.53 -1.94 4.69
N GLY A 120 -14.89 -2.60 3.58
CA GLY A 120 -15.18 -1.95 2.31
C GLY A 120 -13.96 -1.72 1.38
N TYR A 121 -12.76 -2.14 1.76
CA TYR A 121 -11.57 -2.21 0.90
C TYR A 121 -11.66 -3.41 -0.07
N ASN A 122 -12.74 -3.51 -0.84
CA ASN A 122 -13.01 -4.59 -1.78
C ASN A 122 -12.18 -4.46 -3.08
N VAL A 123 -10.87 -4.54 -2.93
CA VAL A 123 -9.90 -4.32 -4.00
C VAL A 123 -9.84 -5.48 -5.00
N LEU A 124 -10.07 -6.71 -4.54
CA LEU A 124 -10.11 -7.92 -5.40
C LEU A 124 -11.26 -7.84 -6.41
N ALA A 125 -12.40 -7.25 -6.02
CA ALA A 125 -13.50 -6.97 -6.95
C ALA A 125 -13.38 -5.62 -7.67
N TYR A 126 -12.32 -4.85 -7.42
CA TYR A 126 -12.14 -3.47 -7.89
C TYR A 126 -13.26 -2.49 -7.47
N ASP A 127 -13.95 -2.77 -6.37
CA ASP A 127 -15.15 -2.03 -5.92
C ASP A 127 -14.92 -1.31 -4.58
N THR A 128 -13.69 -0.92 -4.28
CA THR A 128 -13.39 -0.12 -3.08
C THR A 128 -14.09 1.26 -3.17
N PRO A 129 -15.04 1.59 -2.28
CA PRO A 129 -15.76 2.87 -2.34
C PRO A 129 -14.85 4.06 -2.08
N MET A 130 -15.04 5.16 -2.82
CA MET A 130 -14.27 6.39 -2.62
C MET A 130 -14.38 6.91 -1.18
N SER A 131 -15.58 6.83 -0.57
CA SER A 131 -15.83 7.25 0.81
C SER A 131 -14.97 6.49 1.82
N THR A 132 -14.64 5.22 1.54
CA THR A 132 -13.75 4.43 2.40
C THR A 132 -12.33 4.99 2.35
N ILE A 133 -11.84 5.36 1.16
CA ILE A 133 -10.52 5.94 0.96
C ILE A 133 -10.41 7.37 1.50
N GLU A 134 -11.47 8.17 1.39
CA GLU A 134 -11.51 9.53 1.93
C GLU A 134 -11.28 9.56 3.45
N ARG A 135 -11.68 8.52 4.19
CA ARG A 135 -11.39 8.38 5.64
C ARG A 135 -9.88 8.27 5.95
N LEU A 136 -9.07 7.84 4.99
CA LEU A 136 -7.62 7.73 5.13
C LEU A 136 -6.88 9.03 4.83
N ASN A 137 -7.54 9.99 4.19
CA ASN A 137 -6.95 11.27 3.87
C ASN A 137 -6.73 12.08 5.17
N PRO A 138 -5.48 12.47 5.50
CA PRO A 138 -5.15 13.20 6.72
C PRO A 138 -5.97 14.50 6.91
N ALA A 139 -6.39 15.16 5.82
CA ALA A 139 -7.18 16.38 5.89
C ALA A 139 -8.58 16.18 6.50
N HIS A 140 -9.09 14.94 6.52
CA HIS A 140 -10.39 14.59 7.11
C HIS A 140 -10.27 14.07 8.55
N GLN A 141 -9.07 13.64 8.97
CA GLN A 141 -8.81 13.18 10.34
C GLN A 141 -8.57 14.35 11.32
N ALA A 142 -8.22 15.53 10.80
CA ALA A 142 -7.93 16.72 11.60
C ALA A 142 -9.18 17.57 11.94
N LYS A 143 -10.40 17.02 11.87
CA LYS A 143 -11.66 17.74 12.14
C LYS A 143 -12.46 17.12 13.28
#